data_AF-A0A562C5R9-F1
#
_entry.id   AF-A0A562C5R9-F1
#
_cell.length_a   1.000
_cell.length_b   1.000
_cell.length_c   1.000
_cell.angle_alpha   90.00
_cell.angle_beta   90.00
_cell.angle_gamma   90.00
#
_symmetry.space_group_name_H-M   'P 1'
#
loop_
_entity.id
_entity.type
_entity.pdbx_description
1 polymer ?
#
loop_
_entity_poly.entity_id
_entity_poly.type
_entity_poly.pdbx_seq_one_letter_code
_entity_poly.pdbx_strand_id
1 'polypeptide(L)'
;MWNSSLRLLALAASLVLGAFSSDAAGEPLAKELFGAKTLPAAAEPASYGFYSKGCFSGGMAIATDGPHWQAMRLSRNRRWGHPDMIRLIERLSRDAAKAGWPGLLVGDISQPRGGPMLTGHASHQIGLDADIWFTPMPNRRLTAAERESVSAVSMLRDGSLHVDDRKWTPLHAALLKNAARYPEVERILVHPGIKKKLCDTVRGDRSWLRKVRPFWGHDYHFHIRISCPKGSPGCSSQNPPPRGDGCDQSLAWWFTEEPWRPAKGPEKPKARDIMTLAQLPPACRTVLAAASPPSELAVTVTGPEAPVMATTVKAYDTIDPAEALSSIPASAIPLPMPRPTGR
;
A
#
# COMPACT_ATOMS: atom_id res chain seq x y z
N MET A 1 -29.02 90.28 21.48
CA MET A 1 -28.68 90.88 20.17
C MET A 1 -27.45 90.14 19.62
N TRP A 2 -27.59 89.66 18.37
CA TRP A 2 -26.57 89.16 17.41
C TRP A 2 -25.70 87.94 17.77
N ASN A 3 -25.95 86.78 17.16
CA ASN A 3 -25.46 86.27 15.85
C ASN A 3 -23.94 86.03 15.78
N SER A 4 -23.50 84.77 15.69
CA SER A 4 -23.09 84.14 14.42
C SER A 4 -22.38 82.80 14.64
N SER A 5 -22.76 81.84 13.82
CA SER A 5 -22.24 80.48 13.66
C SER A 5 -20.76 80.43 13.28
N LEU A 6 -20.03 79.41 13.74
CA LEU A 6 -18.97 78.79 12.92
C LEU A 6 -18.85 77.30 13.23
N ARG A 7 -18.99 76.50 12.17
CA ARG A 7 -18.83 75.04 12.12
C ARG A 7 -17.35 74.70 12.23
N LEU A 8 -16.99 73.61 12.93
CA LEU A 8 -15.77 72.86 12.62
C LEU A 8 -15.93 71.36 12.91
N LEU A 9 -15.90 70.64 11.80
CA LEU A 9 -15.84 69.20 11.55
C LEU A 9 -15.36 68.30 12.70
N ALA A 10 -16.21 67.34 13.07
CA ALA A 10 -15.78 66.11 13.70
C ALA A 10 -15.15 65.19 12.63
N LEU A 11 -13.83 64.97 12.69
CA LEU A 11 -13.18 63.89 11.96
C LEU A 11 -13.58 62.55 12.60
N ALA A 12 -14.55 61.87 12.00
CA ALA A 12 -14.76 60.45 12.25
C ALA A 12 -13.67 59.67 11.51
N ALA A 13 -12.66 59.20 12.24
CA ALA A 13 -11.69 58.24 11.73
C ALA A 13 -12.39 56.87 11.60
N SER A 14 -12.95 56.60 10.43
CA SER A 14 -13.50 55.29 10.08
C SER A 14 -12.35 54.28 9.96
N LEU A 15 -12.10 53.53 11.02
CA LEU A 15 -11.23 52.35 10.99
C LEU A 15 -11.92 51.28 10.14
N VAL A 16 -11.63 51.24 8.84
CA VAL A 16 -12.03 50.13 7.98
C VAL A 16 -11.17 48.93 8.38
N LEU A 17 -11.67 48.12 9.32
CA LEU A 17 -11.17 46.75 9.48
C LEU A 17 -11.48 46.01 8.18
N GLY A 18 -10.48 45.91 7.30
CA GLY A 18 -10.52 45.00 6.17
C GLY A 18 -10.74 43.60 6.71
N ALA A 19 -11.96 43.10 6.58
CA ALA A 19 -12.23 41.69 6.70
C ALA A 19 -11.43 41.01 5.58
N PHE A 20 -10.28 40.45 5.94
CA PHE A 20 -9.65 39.41 5.14
C PHE A 20 -10.61 38.22 5.16
N SER A 21 -11.55 38.22 4.21
CA SER A 21 -12.24 37.01 3.80
C SER A 21 -11.16 36.06 3.34
N SER A 22 -10.73 35.20 4.25
CA SER A 22 -9.98 34.02 3.87
C SER A 22 -10.95 33.24 3.00
N ASP A 23 -10.72 33.22 1.69
CA ASP A 23 -11.40 32.28 0.82
C ASP A 23 -11.31 30.92 1.52
N ALA A 24 -12.46 30.37 1.90
CA ALA A 24 -12.55 29.05 2.46
C ALA A 24 -12.25 28.06 1.33
N ALA A 25 -10.98 27.97 0.95
CA ALA A 25 -10.46 26.88 0.16
C ALA A 25 -10.85 25.61 0.91
N GLY A 26 -11.73 24.81 0.31
CA GLY A 26 -12.20 23.57 0.92
C GLY A 26 -11.01 22.74 1.40
N GLU A 27 -11.17 22.05 2.54
CA GLU A 27 -10.08 21.26 3.10
C GLU A 27 -9.49 20.33 2.04
N PRO A 28 -8.15 20.30 1.87
CA PRO A 28 -7.52 19.50 0.84
C PRO A 28 -7.85 18.00 1.01
N LEU A 29 -8.10 17.34 -0.11
CA LEU A 29 -8.37 15.90 -0.13
C LEU A 29 -7.11 15.14 0.31
N ALA A 30 -7.28 14.20 1.24
CA ALA A 30 -6.18 13.41 1.75
C ALA A 30 -5.47 12.64 0.62
N LYS A 31 -6.19 12.13 -0.37
CA LYS A 31 -5.57 11.40 -1.48
C LYS A 31 -4.57 12.23 -2.28
N GLU A 32 -4.83 13.52 -2.45
CA GLU A 32 -3.95 14.43 -3.20
C GLU A 32 -2.68 14.73 -2.39
N LEU A 33 -2.85 14.99 -1.09
CA LEU A 33 -1.75 15.26 -0.18
C LEU A 33 -0.81 14.06 -0.02
N PHE A 34 -1.36 12.87 0.22
CA PHE A 34 -0.58 11.65 0.39
C PHE A 34 -0.01 11.14 -0.94
N GLY A 35 -0.77 11.27 -2.04
CA GLY A 35 -0.33 10.91 -3.39
C GLY A 35 0.80 11.78 -3.93
N ALA A 36 0.96 13.01 -3.43
CA ALA A 36 2.06 13.90 -3.80
C ALA A 36 3.41 13.54 -3.14
N LYS A 37 3.43 12.66 -2.13
CA LYS A 37 4.67 12.26 -1.46
C LYS A 37 5.39 11.19 -2.27
N THR A 38 6.67 11.44 -2.55
CA THR A 38 7.53 10.50 -3.29
C THR A 38 8.31 9.55 -2.38
N LEU A 39 8.58 9.96 -1.13
CA LEU A 39 9.34 9.22 -0.13
C LEU A 39 8.59 9.10 1.20
N PRO A 40 8.89 8.08 2.02
CA PRO A 40 8.25 7.86 3.30
C PRO A 40 8.59 8.98 4.30
N ALA A 41 7.88 8.99 5.42
CA ALA A 41 8.26 9.83 6.56
C ALA A 41 9.48 9.22 7.26
N ALA A 42 10.57 9.98 7.39
CA ALA A 42 11.74 9.63 8.19
C ALA A 42 11.39 9.76 9.69
N ALA A 43 10.79 8.71 10.22
CA ALA A 43 10.35 8.59 11.59
C ALA A 43 10.28 7.10 11.97
N GLU A 44 10.08 6.80 13.25
CA GLU A 44 9.88 5.42 13.70
C GLU A 44 8.69 4.76 12.98
N PRO A 45 8.79 3.46 12.65
CA PRO A 45 7.69 2.75 12.00
C PRO A 45 6.47 2.61 12.91
N ALA A 46 5.34 3.13 12.43
CA ALA A 46 4.07 2.97 13.08
C ALA A 46 2.91 3.14 12.09
N SER A 47 1.87 2.32 12.24
CA SER A 47 0.61 2.42 11.53
C SER A 47 -0.43 3.18 12.38
N TYR A 48 -1.21 4.05 11.75
CA TYR A 48 -2.21 4.89 12.43
C TYR A 48 -3.57 4.78 11.77
N GLY A 49 -4.61 4.56 12.58
CA GLY A 49 -5.99 4.44 12.13
C GLY A 49 -6.33 3.04 11.64
N PHE A 50 -7.22 2.98 10.64
CA PHE A 50 -7.74 1.74 10.09
C PHE A 50 -7.25 1.53 8.66
N TYR A 51 -7.28 0.29 8.17
CA TYR A 51 -6.76 -0.10 6.85
C TYR A 51 -7.24 0.77 5.67
N SER A 52 -8.45 1.34 5.78
CA SER A 52 -9.08 2.23 4.79
C SER A 52 -9.32 3.66 5.28
N LYS A 53 -8.70 4.05 6.40
CA LYS A 53 -8.80 5.38 7.00
C LYS A 53 -7.60 5.61 7.92
N GLY A 54 -6.45 5.91 7.34
CA GLY A 54 -5.21 6.00 8.10
C GLY A 54 -3.99 6.41 7.29
N CYS A 55 -2.82 6.31 7.92
CA CYS A 55 -1.50 6.55 7.34
C CYS A 55 -0.45 5.69 8.07
N PHE A 56 0.81 5.75 7.65
CA PHE A 56 1.92 5.16 8.41
C PHE A 56 3.22 5.95 8.26
N SER A 57 4.10 5.85 9.25
CA SER A 57 5.47 6.39 9.26
C SER A 57 6.52 5.29 9.18
N GLY A 58 7.79 5.67 8.96
CA GLY A 58 8.91 4.72 8.96
C GLY A 58 8.77 3.63 7.91
N GLY A 59 8.17 3.98 6.78
CA GLY A 59 7.90 3.06 5.70
C GLY A 59 9.16 2.57 5.03
N MET A 60 9.17 1.29 4.68
CA MET A 60 10.21 0.67 3.87
C MET A 60 9.65 0.27 2.52
N ALA A 61 10.49 0.34 1.50
CA ALA A 61 10.16 -0.13 0.17
C ALA A 61 10.63 -1.58 -0.01
N ILE A 62 9.79 -2.46 -0.56
CA ILE A 62 10.27 -3.76 -1.05
C ILE A 62 11.09 -3.53 -2.31
N ALA A 63 12.32 -4.05 -2.40
CA ALA A 63 13.14 -3.90 -3.61
C ALA A 63 12.37 -4.26 -4.88
N THR A 64 12.65 -3.55 -5.98
CA THR A 64 12.02 -3.80 -7.28
C THR A 64 12.19 -5.25 -7.70
N ASP A 65 13.34 -5.84 -7.35
CA ASP A 65 13.71 -7.21 -7.61
C ASP A 65 14.24 -7.85 -6.34
N GLY A 66 13.81 -9.08 -6.09
CA GLY A 66 14.48 -9.96 -5.14
C GLY A 66 14.75 -11.32 -5.78
N PRO A 67 15.31 -12.28 -5.01
CA PRO A 67 15.59 -13.61 -5.52
C PRO A 67 14.33 -14.32 -6.05
N HIS A 68 13.20 -14.13 -5.35
CA HIS A 68 11.94 -14.83 -5.63
C HIS A 68 10.74 -13.88 -5.80
N TRP A 69 10.98 -12.61 -6.14
CA TRP A 69 9.90 -11.68 -6.45
C TRP A 69 10.30 -10.58 -7.43
N GLN A 70 9.28 -9.97 -8.02
CA GLN A 70 9.37 -8.72 -8.78
C GLN A 70 8.21 -7.80 -8.41
N ALA A 71 8.50 -6.54 -8.09
CA ALA A 71 7.47 -5.52 -7.92
C ALA A 71 6.93 -5.05 -9.27
N MET A 72 5.61 -4.92 -9.39
CA MET A 72 4.88 -4.55 -10.59
C MET A 72 4.38 -3.11 -10.50
N ARG A 73 4.07 -2.49 -11.65
CA ARG A 73 3.51 -1.13 -11.71
C ARG A 73 4.34 -0.10 -10.92
N LEU A 74 5.65 -0.10 -11.13
CA LEU A 74 6.63 0.73 -10.41
C LEU A 74 6.28 2.22 -10.49
N SER A 75 5.74 2.66 -11.64
CA SER A 75 5.30 4.04 -11.88
C SER A 75 4.28 4.57 -10.88
N ARG A 76 3.51 3.67 -10.22
CA ARG A 76 2.49 4.06 -9.24
C ARG A 76 3.08 4.52 -7.91
N ASN A 77 4.35 4.24 -7.65
CA ASN A 77 5.02 4.49 -6.37
C ASN A 77 4.30 3.86 -5.16
N ARG A 78 3.92 2.58 -5.27
CA ARG A 78 3.12 1.85 -4.28
C ARG A 78 3.79 0.65 -3.62
N ARG A 79 5.12 0.56 -3.70
CA ARG A 79 5.92 -0.54 -3.15
C ARG A 79 6.33 -0.34 -1.69
N TRP A 80 5.62 0.52 -0.95
CA TRP A 80 5.96 0.94 0.41
C TRP A 80 5.05 0.29 1.43
N GLY A 81 5.58 -0.09 2.58
CA GLY A 81 4.80 -0.66 3.66
C GLY A 81 5.47 -0.53 5.01
N HIS A 82 4.77 -0.93 6.05
CA HIS A 82 5.36 -1.12 7.37
C HIS A 82 6.45 -2.21 7.29
N PRO A 83 7.57 -2.12 8.03
CA PRO A 83 8.63 -3.13 7.99
C PRO A 83 8.17 -4.57 8.18
N ASP A 84 7.15 -4.80 9.03
CA ASP A 84 6.53 -6.12 9.20
C ASP A 84 5.89 -6.65 7.91
N MET A 85 5.26 -5.78 7.13
CA MET A 85 4.65 -6.18 5.86
C MET A 85 5.70 -6.52 4.81
N ILE A 86 6.77 -5.72 4.72
CA ILE A 86 7.88 -5.99 3.80
C ILE A 86 8.54 -7.33 4.15
N ARG A 87 8.86 -7.56 5.43
CA ARG A 87 9.39 -8.84 5.92
C ARG A 87 8.49 -10.02 5.59
N LEU A 88 7.17 -9.85 5.73
CA LEU A 88 6.22 -10.89 5.40
C LEU A 88 6.26 -11.25 3.91
N ILE A 89 6.29 -10.27 3.02
CA ILE A 89 6.34 -10.51 1.56
C ILE A 89 7.64 -11.21 1.19
N GLU A 90 8.77 -10.78 1.73
CA GLU A 90 10.06 -11.43 1.50
C GLU A 90 10.07 -12.88 1.99
N ARG A 91 9.53 -13.13 3.20
CA ARG A 91 9.40 -14.48 3.75
C ARG A 91 8.48 -15.35 2.90
N LEU A 92 7.32 -14.82 2.50
CA LEU A 92 6.39 -15.49 1.61
C LEU A 92 7.05 -15.87 0.29
N SER A 93 7.88 -14.97 -0.28
CA SER A 93 8.56 -15.24 -1.56
C SER A 93 9.50 -16.43 -1.46
N ARG A 94 10.27 -16.54 -0.36
CA ARG A 94 11.18 -17.65 -0.11
C ARG A 94 10.42 -18.95 0.17
N ASP A 95 9.38 -18.90 1.00
CA ASP A 95 8.62 -20.09 1.36
C ASP A 95 7.79 -20.62 0.18
N ALA A 96 7.25 -19.72 -0.66
CA ALA A 96 6.58 -20.09 -1.90
C ALA A 96 7.57 -20.74 -2.88
N ALA A 97 8.77 -20.17 -3.05
CA ALA A 97 9.81 -20.75 -3.89
C ALA A 97 10.24 -22.15 -3.44
N LYS A 98 10.44 -22.34 -2.13
CA LYS A 98 10.72 -23.68 -1.55
C LYS A 98 9.60 -24.69 -1.82
N ALA A 99 8.35 -24.22 -1.90
CA ALA A 99 7.19 -25.03 -2.24
C ALA A 99 6.99 -25.24 -3.76
N GLY A 100 7.91 -24.75 -4.60
CA GLY A 100 7.87 -24.89 -6.05
C GLY A 100 7.17 -23.76 -6.80
N TRP A 101 6.75 -22.68 -6.13
CA TRP A 101 6.22 -21.50 -6.81
C TRP A 101 7.35 -20.69 -7.47
N PRO A 102 7.29 -20.34 -8.76
CA PRO A 102 8.40 -19.69 -9.47
C PRO A 102 8.88 -18.37 -8.87
N GLY A 103 8.00 -17.64 -8.19
CA GLY A 103 8.27 -16.36 -7.54
C GLY A 103 7.04 -15.47 -7.52
N LEU A 104 7.04 -14.44 -6.69
CA LEU A 104 5.91 -13.52 -6.53
C LEU A 104 5.98 -12.37 -7.53
N LEU A 105 4.87 -12.07 -8.17
CA LEU A 105 4.64 -10.74 -8.77
C LEU A 105 3.88 -9.90 -7.75
N VAL A 106 4.56 -8.90 -7.17
CA VAL A 106 4.04 -8.07 -6.08
C VAL A 106 3.38 -6.83 -6.67
N GLY A 107 2.08 -6.65 -6.40
CA GLY A 107 1.30 -5.49 -6.80
C GLY A 107 1.42 -4.32 -5.82
N ASP A 108 0.30 -3.63 -5.59
CA ASP A 108 0.26 -2.46 -4.72
C ASP A 108 0.42 -2.90 -3.24
N ILE A 109 1.29 -2.22 -2.48
CA ILE A 109 1.42 -2.33 -1.01
C ILE A 109 0.78 -1.10 -0.38
N SER A 110 1.41 0.07 -0.50
CA SER A 110 0.90 1.36 -0.05
C SER A 110 1.70 2.49 -0.70
N GLN A 111 1.15 3.72 -0.72
CA GLN A 111 1.91 4.94 -1.02
C GLN A 111 2.99 5.16 0.07
N PRO A 112 4.02 6.02 -0.16
CA PRO A 112 5.16 6.13 0.75
C PRO A 112 4.81 6.49 2.19
N ARG A 113 3.73 7.23 2.39
CA ARG A 113 3.22 7.63 3.71
C ARG A 113 1.83 7.07 4.01
N GLY A 114 1.38 6.12 3.19
CA GLY A 114 0.04 5.56 3.27
C GLY A 114 -1.03 6.52 2.76
N GLY A 115 -2.11 6.66 3.51
CA GLY A 115 -3.22 7.53 3.15
C GLY A 115 -4.11 6.97 2.03
N PRO A 116 -5.27 7.59 1.78
CA PRO A 116 -6.12 7.25 0.64
C PRO A 116 -5.34 7.33 -0.67
N MET A 117 -5.45 6.29 -1.50
CA MET A 117 -4.77 6.24 -2.79
C MET A 117 -5.46 7.14 -3.83
N LEU A 118 -4.67 7.73 -4.73
CA LEU A 118 -5.18 8.48 -5.89
C LEU A 118 -6.19 7.67 -6.72
N THR A 119 -5.97 6.36 -6.82
CA THR A 119 -6.78 5.42 -7.61
C THR A 119 -6.73 4.01 -7.03
N GLY A 120 -7.66 3.13 -7.42
CA GLY A 120 -7.56 1.69 -7.13
C GLY A 120 -8.21 1.26 -5.81
N HIS A 121 -7.42 1.08 -4.76
CA HIS A 121 -7.81 0.37 -3.53
C HIS A 121 -8.51 1.27 -2.49
N ALA A 122 -9.51 0.73 -1.80
CA ALA A 122 -10.15 1.42 -0.68
C ALA A 122 -9.28 1.37 0.59
N SER A 123 -8.54 0.26 0.78
CA SER A 123 -7.56 0.06 1.87
C SER A 123 -6.14 0.41 1.44
N HIS A 124 -5.10 -0.28 1.94
CA HIS A 124 -3.68 0.01 1.67
C HIS A 124 -3.22 1.38 2.19
N GLN A 125 -3.88 1.89 3.22
CA GLN A 125 -3.57 3.23 3.72
C GLN A 125 -2.55 3.22 4.87
N ILE A 126 -2.32 2.07 5.52
CA ILE A 126 -1.52 2.00 6.76
C ILE A 126 -0.29 1.09 6.65
N GLY A 127 0.10 0.67 5.44
CA GLY A 127 1.31 -0.12 5.22
C GLY A 127 1.20 -1.60 5.63
N LEU A 128 -0.02 -2.13 5.82
CA LEU A 128 -0.28 -3.49 6.34
C LEU A 128 -1.09 -4.36 5.35
N ASP A 129 -1.19 -3.92 4.09
CA ASP A 129 -1.88 -4.60 3.01
C ASP A 129 -0.93 -4.78 1.82
N ALA A 130 -1.05 -5.88 1.08
CA ALA A 130 -0.38 -6.03 -0.21
C ALA A 130 -1.12 -6.98 -1.14
N ASP A 131 -1.08 -6.67 -2.43
CA ASP A 131 -1.58 -7.54 -3.48
C ASP A 131 -0.47 -8.41 -4.06
N ILE A 132 -0.75 -9.70 -4.19
CA ILE A 132 0.14 -10.67 -4.84
C ILE A 132 -0.63 -11.29 -6.01
N TRP A 133 -0.06 -11.23 -7.21
CA TRP A 133 -0.73 -11.78 -8.39
C TRP A 133 -0.76 -13.31 -8.32
N PHE A 134 -1.80 -13.91 -8.87
CA PHE A 134 -1.85 -15.35 -9.10
C PHE A 134 -1.01 -15.76 -10.32
N THR A 135 -0.70 -14.84 -11.23
CA THR A 135 0.26 -15.08 -12.32
C THR A 135 1.65 -15.41 -11.74
N PRO A 136 2.23 -16.59 -12.04
CA PRO A 136 3.58 -16.92 -11.59
C PRO A 136 4.62 -15.96 -12.18
N MET A 137 5.67 -15.64 -11.42
CA MET A 137 6.81 -14.89 -11.93
C MET A 137 7.47 -15.65 -13.10
N PRO A 138 7.80 -14.99 -14.22
CA PRO A 138 8.49 -15.64 -15.33
C PRO A 138 9.94 -16.01 -14.94
N ASN A 139 10.55 -16.96 -15.66
CA ASN A 139 11.94 -17.36 -15.45
C ASN A 139 12.96 -16.34 -16.04
N ARG A 140 12.66 -15.05 -15.89
CA ARG A 140 13.51 -13.91 -16.27
C ARG A 140 13.04 -12.67 -15.54
N ARG A 141 13.90 -11.67 -15.43
CA ARG A 141 13.48 -10.35 -14.93
C ARG A 141 12.70 -9.58 -16.00
N LEU A 142 11.56 -9.03 -15.59
CA LEU A 142 10.81 -8.08 -16.41
C LEU A 142 11.49 -6.72 -16.35
N THR A 143 11.61 -6.06 -17.49
CA THR A 143 11.99 -4.65 -17.59
C THR A 143 10.96 -3.75 -16.90
N ALA A 144 11.33 -2.50 -16.60
CA ALA A 144 10.39 -1.53 -16.05
C ALA A 144 9.15 -1.35 -16.95
N ALA A 145 9.33 -1.25 -18.26
CA ALA A 145 8.22 -1.10 -19.21
C ALA A 145 7.28 -2.32 -19.23
N GLU A 146 7.83 -3.54 -19.21
CA GLU A 146 7.02 -4.76 -19.14
C GLU A 146 6.20 -4.84 -17.85
N ARG A 147 6.75 -4.37 -16.72
CA ARG A 147 6.02 -4.33 -15.44
C ARG A 147 4.84 -3.38 -15.45
N GLU A 148 4.79 -2.43 -16.38
CA GLU A 148 3.65 -1.52 -16.56
C GLU A 148 2.58 -2.13 -17.49
N SER A 149 2.98 -2.93 -18.47
CA SER A 149 2.09 -3.40 -19.54
C SER A 149 1.59 -4.84 -19.39
N VAL A 150 2.35 -5.73 -18.74
CA VAL A 150 1.92 -7.13 -18.53
C VAL A 150 0.65 -7.13 -17.69
N SER A 151 -0.38 -7.85 -18.14
CA SER A 151 -1.65 -7.99 -17.42
C SER A 151 -1.61 -9.18 -16.47
N ALA A 152 -2.23 -9.02 -15.30
CA ALA A 152 -2.53 -10.15 -14.44
C ALA A 152 -3.60 -11.03 -15.09
N VAL A 153 -3.53 -12.34 -14.87
CA VAL A 153 -4.45 -13.32 -15.48
C VAL A 153 -5.52 -13.69 -14.48
N SER A 154 -6.81 -13.53 -14.86
CA SER A 154 -7.92 -14.02 -14.03
C SER A 154 -7.90 -15.54 -13.95
N MET A 155 -8.05 -16.06 -12.73
CA MET A 155 -8.17 -17.48 -12.43
C MET A 155 -9.56 -18.04 -12.72
N LEU A 156 -10.51 -17.21 -13.16
CA LEU A 156 -11.87 -17.64 -13.48
C LEU A 156 -12.01 -18.04 -14.95
N ARG A 157 -13.07 -18.79 -15.23
CA ARG A 157 -13.61 -18.97 -16.58
C ARG A 157 -14.33 -17.68 -17.01
N ASP A 158 -14.24 -17.35 -18.29
CA ASP A 158 -14.84 -16.14 -18.82
C ASP A 158 -16.36 -16.12 -18.57
N GLY A 159 -16.85 -15.01 -18.04
CA GLY A 159 -18.28 -14.85 -17.67
C GLY A 159 -18.75 -15.74 -16.52
N SER A 160 -17.85 -16.34 -15.73
CA SER A 160 -18.19 -17.28 -14.67
C SER A 160 -17.66 -16.87 -13.29
N LEU A 161 -18.36 -17.29 -12.23
CA LEU A 161 -17.86 -17.22 -10.86
C LEU A 161 -16.96 -18.41 -10.49
N HIS A 162 -16.70 -19.34 -11.41
CA HIS A 162 -15.91 -20.54 -11.15
C HIS A 162 -14.50 -20.43 -11.70
N VAL A 163 -13.56 -21.01 -10.95
CA VAL A 163 -12.15 -21.15 -11.37
C VAL A 163 -12.06 -21.92 -12.70
N ASP A 164 -11.11 -21.51 -13.54
CA ASP A 164 -10.66 -22.23 -14.73
C ASP A 164 -9.55 -23.21 -14.35
N ASP A 165 -9.86 -24.50 -14.37
CA ASP A 165 -8.93 -25.57 -13.98
C ASP A 165 -7.75 -25.74 -14.95
N ARG A 166 -7.78 -25.10 -16.12
CA ARG A 166 -6.62 -25.03 -17.03
C ARG A 166 -5.55 -24.06 -16.54
N LYS A 167 -5.94 -23.08 -15.70
CA LYS A 167 -5.05 -22.05 -15.13
C LYS A 167 -4.66 -22.38 -13.69
N TRP A 168 -5.61 -22.90 -12.91
CA TRP A 168 -5.42 -23.18 -11.50
C TRP A 168 -4.63 -24.46 -11.25
N THR A 169 -3.61 -24.38 -10.41
CA THR A 169 -2.76 -25.51 -10.04
C THR A 169 -2.74 -25.70 -8.52
N PRO A 170 -2.33 -26.89 -8.01
CA PRO A 170 -2.13 -27.10 -6.57
C PRO A 170 -1.19 -26.08 -5.92
N LEU A 171 -0.24 -25.51 -6.67
CA LEU A 171 0.69 -24.51 -6.16
C LEU A 171 -0.01 -23.19 -5.80
N HIS A 172 -1.12 -22.82 -6.46
CA HIS A 172 -1.91 -21.65 -6.08
C HIS A 172 -2.52 -21.82 -4.69
N ALA A 173 -3.06 -23.02 -4.41
CA ALA A 173 -3.58 -23.36 -3.09
C ALA A 173 -2.46 -23.39 -2.03
N ALA A 174 -1.29 -23.92 -2.38
CA ALA A 174 -0.12 -23.94 -1.50
C ALA A 174 0.39 -22.53 -1.17
N LEU A 175 0.41 -21.61 -2.14
CA LEU A 175 0.78 -20.21 -1.94
C LEU A 175 -0.14 -19.53 -0.92
N LEU A 176 -1.47 -19.67 -1.10
CA LEU A 176 -2.45 -19.12 -0.17
C LEU A 176 -2.35 -19.76 1.23
N LYS A 177 -2.10 -21.08 1.29
CA LYS A 177 -1.89 -21.79 2.56
C LYS A 177 -0.64 -21.29 3.28
N ASN A 178 0.48 -21.09 2.58
CA ASN A 178 1.71 -20.56 3.16
C ASN A 178 1.49 -19.18 3.77
N ALA A 179 0.86 -18.26 3.02
CA ALA A 179 0.53 -16.94 3.52
C ALA A 179 -0.41 -17.00 4.76
N ALA A 180 -1.46 -17.83 4.71
CA ALA A 180 -2.45 -17.92 5.79
C ALA A 180 -1.87 -18.47 7.11
N ARG A 181 -0.81 -19.28 7.04
CA ARG A 181 -0.18 -19.88 8.23
C ARG A 181 0.64 -18.89 9.05
N TYR A 182 1.00 -17.75 8.50
CA TYR A 182 1.72 -16.73 9.25
C TYR A 182 0.83 -16.14 10.36
N PRO A 183 1.33 -16.06 11.61
CA PRO A 183 0.53 -15.62 12.74
C PRO A 183 0.06 -14.17 12.58
N GLU A 184 0.86 -13.31 11.95
CA GLU A 184 0.53 -11.91 11.70
C GLU A 184 -0.52 -11.70 10.60
N VAL A 185 -0.78 -12.68 9.72
CA VAL A 185 -1.82 -12.54 8.67
C VAL A 185 -3.19 -12.69 9.31
N GLU A 186 -4.03 -11.66 9.18
CA GLU A 186 -5.43 -11.69 9.67
C GLU A 186 -6.39 -12.18 8.59
N ARG A 187 -6.18 -11.75 7.34
CA ARG A 187 -7.06 -12.04 6.21
C ARG A 187 -6.28 -12.16 4.91
N ILE A 188 -6.78 -13.03 4.04
CA ILE A 188 -6.43 -13.08 2.63
C ILE A 188 -7.72 -12.92 1.84
N LEU A 189 -7.86 -11.84 1.07
CA LEU A 189 -9.06 -11.63 0.25
C LEU A 189 -8.83 -12.24 -1.14
N VAL A 190 -9.81 -13.02 -1.60
CA VAL A 190 -9.82 -13.69 -2.91
C VAL A 190 -11.22 -13.62 -3.50
N HIS A 191 -11.34 -13.82 -4.81
CA HIS A 191 -12.64 -14.00 -5.44
C HIS A 191 -13.43 -15.16 -4.80
N PRO A 192 -14.78 -15.09 -4.66
CA PRO A 192 -15.58 -16.18 -4.11
C PRO A 192 -15.39 -17.53 -4.83
N GLY A 193 -15.18 -17.50 -6.14
CA GLY A 193 -14.84 -18.67 -6.96
C GLY A 193 -13.58 -19.39 -6.50
N ILE A 194 -12.54 -18.64 -6.15
CA ILE A 194 -11.28 -19.19 -5.63
C ILE A 194 -11.50 -19.77 -4.24
N LYS A 195 -12.22 -19.05 -3.37
CA LYS A 195 -12.59 -19.57 -2.05
C LYS A 195 -13.37 -20.89 -2.16
N LYS A 196 -14.32 -20.97 -3.10
CA LYS A 196 -15.06 -22.21 -3.38
C LYS A 196 -14.15 -23.32 -3.88
N LYS A 197 -13.25 -23.05 -4.83
CA LYS A 197 -12.27 -24.04 -5.32
C LYS A 197 -11.45 -24.63 -4.17
N LEU A 198 -10.99 -23.80 -3.25
CA LEU A 198 -10.29 -24.26 -2.05
C LEU A 198 -11.19 -25.11 -1.14
N CYS A 199 -12.42 -24.66 -0.88
CA CYS A 199 -13.37 -25.42 -0.08
C CYS A 199 -13.66 -26.81 -0.66
N ASP A 200 -13.82 -26.90 -1.98
CA ASP A 200 -14.13 -28.15 -2.69
C ASP A 200 -12.95 -29.13 -2.71
N THR A 201 -11.70 -28.62 -2.77
CA THR A 201 -10.52 -29.45 -3.07
C THR A 201 -9.56 -29.67 -1.90
N VAL A 202 -9.51 -28.77 -0.91
CA VAL A 202 -8.62 -28.93 0.24
C VAL A 202 -9.13 -30.06 1.14
N ARG A 203 -8.24 -31.00 1.46
CA ARG A 203 -8.46 -32.13 2.38
C ARG A 203 -7.50 -32.03 3.57
N GLY A 204 -7.81 -32.71 4.66
CA GLY A 204 -7.00 -32.66 5.89
C GLY A 204 -7.16 -31.34 6.65
N ASP A 205 -6.05 -30.72 7.05
CA ASP A 205 -6.07 -29.45 7.77
C ASP A 205 -6.61 -28.29 6.91
N ARG A 206 -7.76 -27.78 7.35
CA ARG A 206 -8.52 -26.69 6.73
C ARG A 206 -8.57 -25.43 7.61
N SER A 207 -7.91 -25.43 8.77
CA SER A 207 -7.97 -24.31 9.73
C SER A 207 -7.53 -22.98 9.12
N TRP A 208 -6.56 -23.01 8.19
CA TRP A 208 -6.05 -21.85 7.46
C TRP A 208 -7.09 -21.20 6.54
N LEU A 209 -8.09 -21.95 6.06
CA LEU A 209 -9.15 -21.41 5.20
C LEU A 209 -9.96 -20.33 5.93
N ARG A 210 -10.02 -20.34 7.26
CA ARG A 210 -10.67 -19.30 8.07
C ARG A 210 -10.20 -17.89 7.71
N LYS A 211 -8.91 -17.72 7.39
CA LYS A 211 -8.33 -16.42 7.01
C LYS A 211 -8.59 -16.06 5.54
N VAL A 212 -8.92 -17.03 4.68
CA VAL A 212 -9.24 -16.77 3.28
C VAL A 212 -10.69 -16.32 3.17
N ARG A 213 -10.90 -15.06 2.76
CA ARG A 213 -12.20 -14.40 2.74
C ARG A 213 -12.62 -14.07 1.30
N PRO A 214 -13.86 -14.42 0.90
CA PRO A 214 -14.40 -14.01 -0.38
C PRO A 214 -14.58 -12.48 -0.41
N PHE A 215 -14.23 -11.86 -1.54
CA PHE A 215 -14.43 -10.44 -1.82
C PHE A 215 -14.58 -10.20 -3.33
N TRP A 216 -15.31 -9.17 -3.74
CA TRP A 216 -15.46 -8.80 -5.16
C TRP A 216 -14.11 -8.55 -5.85
N GLY A 217 -14.01 -8.90 -7.13
CA GLY A 217 -12.72 -8.87 -7.84
C GLY A 217 -11.77 -9.95 -7.30
N HIS A 218 -10.49 -9.62 -7.08
CA HIS A 218 -9.50 -10.53 -6.49
C HIS A 218 -9.43 -11.91 -7.17
N ASP A 219 -9.65 -11.93 -8.47
CA ASP A 219 -9.66 -13.12 -9.31
C ASP A 219 -8.32 -13.32 -10.02
N TYR A 220 -7.52 -12.26 -10.18
CA TYR A 220 -6.16 -12.30 -10.72
C TYR A 220 -5.06 -12.04 -9.68
N HIS A 221 -5.43 -11.62 -8.47
CA HIS A 221 -4.54 -11.42 -7.33
C HIS A 221 -5.25 -11.79 -6.03
N PHE A 222 -4.48 -12.02 -4.97
CA PHE A 222 -5.00 -12.06 -3.61
C PHE A 222 -4.44 -10.91 -2.79
N HIS A 223 -5.28 -10.36 -1.92
CA HIS A 223 -4.93 -9.28 -0.99
C HIS A 223 -4.55 -9.90 0.35
N ILE A 224 -3.32 -9.69 0.82
CA ILE A 224 -2.88 -10.06 2.17
C ILE A 224 -3.07 -8.87 3.10
N ARG A 225 -3.62 -9.12 4.29
CA ARG A 225 -3.68 -8.15 5.39
C ARG A 225 -3.01 -8.71 6.63
N ILE A 226 -2.13 -7.92 7.24
CA ILE A 226 -1.51 -8.26 8.53
C ILE A 226 -2.11 -7.46 9.69
N SER A 227 -2.04 -8.02 10.89
CA SER A 227 -2.49 -7.38 12.13
C SER A 227 -1.68 -6.13 12.46
N CYS A 228 -2.28 -5.24 13.24
CA CYS A 228 -1.58 -4.09 13.82
C CYS A 228 -0.27 -4.52 14.54
N PRO A 229 0.89 -3.98 14.14
CA PRO A 229 2.16 -4.24 14.83
C PRO A 229 2.13 -3.80 16.29
N LYS A 230 2.87 -4.50 17.17
CA LYS A 230 2.96 -4.16 18.60
C LYS A 230 3.45 -2.71 18.84
N GLY A 231 4.32 -2.20 17.97
CA GLY A 231 4.83 -0.82 18.01
C GLY A 231 3.89 0.25 17.46
N SER A 232 2.65 -0.10 17.08
CA SER A 232 1.67 0.80 16.47
C SER A 232 0.43 1.01 17.36
N PRO A 233 0.54 1.71 18.51
CA PRO A 233 -0.60 1.88 19.43
C PRO A 233 -1.76 2.69 18.82
N GLY A 234 -1.49 3.48 17.78
CA GLY A 234 -2.51 4.21 17.03
C GLY A 234 -3.21 3.38 15.94
N CYS A 235 -2.84 2.12 15.75
CA CYS A 235 -3.45 1.23 14.77
C CYS A 235 -4.71 0.56 15.32
N SER A 236 -5.78 0.54 14.52
CA SER A 236 -7.06 -0.05 14.88
C SER A 236 -7.26 -1.41 14.21
N SER A 237 -7.37 -2.47 15.03
CA SER A 237 -7.61 -3.83 14.56
C SER A 237 -8.99 -4.01 13.94
N GLN A 238 -9.12 -5.05 13.11
CA GLN A 238 -10.43 -5.55 12.65
C GLN A 238 -10.93 -6.66 13.58
N ASN A 239 -12.25 -6.85 13.62
CA ASN A 239 -12.83 -8.04 14.25
C ASN A 239 -12.20 -9.32 13.67
N PRO A 240 -12.03 -10.40 14.45
CA PRO A 240 -11.52 -11.66 13.90
C PRO A 240 -12.48 -12.22 12.83
N PRO A 241 -11.98 -12.98 11.84
CA PRO A 241 -12.85 -13.74 10.95
C PRO A 241 -13.81 -14.64 11.75
N PRO A 242 -15.03 -14.90 11.24
CA PRO A 242 -15.96 -15.86 11.85
C PRO A 242 -15.28 -17.20 12.16
N ARG A 243 -15.85 -17.95 13.11
CA ARG A 243 -15.39 -19.32 13.40
C ARG A 243 -15.66 -20.22 12.20
N GLY A 244 -14.94 -21.34 12.12
CA GLY A 244 -15.04 -22.28 11.00
C GLY A 244 -14.13 -21.92 9.83
N ASP A 245 -14.16 -22.74 8.79
CA ASP A 245 -13.35 -22.56 7.58
C ASP A 245 -14.02 -21.60 6.57
N GLY A 246 -15.26 -21.18 6.83
CA GLY A 246 -16.05 -20.29 5.97
C GLY A 246 -16.45 -20.94 4.65
N CYS A 247 -16.65 -22.26 4.64
CA CYS A 247 -17.16 -23.06 3.53
C CYS A 247 -18.61 -23.50 3.76
N ASP A 248 -19.43 -22.58 4.26
CA ASP A 248 -20.81 -22.78 4.71
C ASP A 248 -21.77 -21.82 3.95
N GLN A 249 -22.95 -21.55 4.51
CA GLN A 249 -23.94 -20.64 3.92
C GLN A 249 -23.37 -19.24 3.67
N SER A 250 -22.37 -18.78 4.44
CA SER A 250 -21.70 -17.50 4.20
C SER A 250 -20.95 -17.46 2.88
N LEU A 251 -20.46 -18.61 2.38
CA LEU A 251 -19.88 -18.71 1.05
C LEU A 251 -20.98 -18.90 0.00
N ALA A 252 -22.02 -19.69 0.29
CA ALA A 252 -23.12 -19.93 -0.63
C ALA A 252 -23.83 -18.64 -1.07
N TRP A 253 -23.95 -17.65 -0.18
CA TRP A 253 -24.52 -16.33 -0.50
C TRP A 253 -23.84 -15.65 -1.70
N TRP A 254 -22.52 -15.82 -1.88
CA TRP A 254 -21.77 -15.26 -3.01
C TRP A 254 -22.15 -15.84 -4.38
N PHE A 255 -22.84 -16.97 -4.38
CA PHE A 255 -23.34 -17.64 -5.59
C PHE A 255 -24.85 -17.42 -5.80
N THR A 256 -25.44 -16.47 -5.08
CA THR A 256 -26.77 -15.92 -5.36
C THR A 256 -26.64 -14.66 -6.23
N GLU A 257 -27.76 -14.13 -6.74
CA GLU A 257 -27.75 -12.87 -7.49
C GLU A 257 -27.45 -11.65 -6.62
N GLU A 258 -27.84 -11.68 -5.34
CA GLU A 258 -27.85 -10.52 -4.45
C GLU A 258 -26.52 -9.73 -4.40
N PRO A 259 -25.34 -10.35 -4.19
CA PRO A 259 -24.07 -9.62 -4.15
C PRO A 259 -23.63 -9.00 -5.49
N TRP A 260 -24.28 -9.36 -6.59
CA TRP A 260 -23.92 -8.90 -7.94
C TRP A 260 -24.94 -7.92 -8.51
N ARG A 261 -26.02 -7.64 -7.78
CA ARG A 261 -27.02 -6.66 -8.21
C ARG A 261 -26.40 -5.26 -8.21
N PRO A 262 -26.58 -4.48 -9.30
CA PRO A 262 -26.20 -3.08 -9.31
C PRO A 262 -26.86 -2.32 -8.16
N ALA A 263 -26.14 -1.35 -7.59
CA ALA A 263 -26.71 -0.47 -6.58
C ALA A 263 -27.89 0.32 -7.17
N LYS A 264 -28.96 0.47 -6.38
CA LYS A 264 -30.09 1.33 -6.75
C LYS A 264 -29.76 2.79 -6.44
N GLY A 265 -30.04 3.69 -7.37
CA GLY A 265 -29.84 5.14 -7.22
C GLY A 265 -28.48 5.65 -7.75
N PRO A 266 -28.19 6.94 -7.58
CA PRO A 266 -26.95 7.53 -8.07
C PRO A 266 -25.72 6.92 -7.38
N GLU A 267 -24.63 6.75 -8.13
CA GLU A 267 -23.37 6.26 -7.58
C GLU A 267 -22.87 7.23 -6.50
N LYS A 268 -22.77 6.74 -5.26
CA LYS A 268 -22.16 7.52 -4.18
C LYS A 268 -20.67 7.66 -4.44
N PRO A 269 -20.06 8.84 -4.20
CA PRO A 269 -18.62 8.99 -4.34
C PRO A 269 -17.90 8.01 -3.40
N LYS A 270 -16.79 7.45 -3.86
CA LYS A 270 -16.00 6.50 -3.07
C LYS A 270 -15.40 7.25 -1.88
N ALA A 271 -15.35 6.61 -0.71
CA ALA A 271 -14.86 7.25 0.51
C ALA A 271 -13.48 7.91 0.34
N ARG A 272 -12.55 7.27 -0.37
CA ARG A 272 -11.22 7.84 -0.67
C ARG A 272 -11.25 9.13 -1.50
N ASP A 273 -12.30 9.35 -2.28
CA ASP A 273 -12.42 10.47 -3.22
C ASP A 273 -12.97 11.73 -2.56
N ILE A 274 -13.54 11.60 -1.37
CA ILE A 274 -14.10 12.71 -0.57
C ILE A 274 -13.43 12.86 0.79
N MET A 275 -12.47 12.00 1.13
CA MET A 275 -11.82 12.01 2.43
C MET A 275 -10.87 13.21 2.55
N THR A 276 -11.12 14.09 3.52
CA THR A 276 -10.22 15.23 3.82
C THR A 276 -9.15 14.81 4.83
N LEU A 277 -8.07 15.60 4.93
CA LEU A 277 -7.04 15.37 5.94
C LEU A 277 -7.60 15.42 7.37
N ALA A 278 -8.60 16.25 7.64
CA ALA A 278 -9.15 16.37 8.99
C ALA A 278 -9.94 15.15 9.45
N GLN A 279 -10.39 14.32 8.51
CA GLN A 279 -11.07 13.07 8.82
C GLN A 279 -10.10 11.93 9.17
N LEU A 280 -8.79 12.07 8.91
CA LEU A 280 -7.77 11.09 9.25
C LEU A 280 -7.32 11.21 10.72
N PRO A 281 -6.70 10.15 11.29
CA PRO A 281 -6.08 10.23 12.61
C PRO A 281 -5.14 11.45 12.74
N PRO A 282 -5.10 12.16 13.88
CA PRO A 282 -4.25 13.36 14.04
C PRO A 282 -2.78 13.14 13.68
N ALA A 283 -2.24 11.96 14.01
CA ALA A 283 -0.87 11.56 13.65
C ALA A 283 -0.57 11.67 12.15
N CYS A 284 -1.58 11.54 11.28
CA CYS A 284 -1.41 11.64 9.85
C CYS A 284 -1.00 13.02 9.36
N ARG A 285 -1.31 14.09 10.11
CA ARG A 285 -0.77 15.43 9.81
C ARG A 285 0.74 15.47 10.06
N THR A 286 1.19 14.89 11.17
CA THR A 286 2.62 14.77 11.51
C THR A 286 3.37 13.91 10.49
N VAL A 287 2.81 12.76 10.12
CA VAL A 287 3.38 11.89 9.07
C VAL A 287 3.52 12.65 7.76
N LEU A 288 2.53 13.43 7.37
CA LEU A 288 2.56 14.19 6.11
C LEU A 288 3.59 15.33 6.12
N ALA A 289 3.83 15.93 7.29
CA ALA A 289 4.78 17.03 7.49
C ALA A 289 6.23 16.57 7.75
N ALA A 290 6.45 15.31 8.13
CA ALA A 290 7.77 14.78 8.47
C ALA A 290 8.79 14.91 7.32
N ALA A 291 10.07 15.02 7.67
CA ALA A 291 11.16 14.96 6.71
C ALA A 291 11.15 13.64 5.92
N SER A 292 11.69 13.65 4.71
CA SER A 292 11.94 12.44 3.93
C SER A 292 13.33 11.89 4.26
N PRO A 293 13.59 10.58 4.08
CA PRO A 293 14.95 10.05 4.08
C PRO A 293 15.78 10.67 2.94
N PRO A 294 17.12 10.59 2.99
CA PRO A 294 18.00 11.17 1.97
C PRO A 294 17.83 10.54 0.58
N SER A 295 17.34 9.30 0.51
CA SER A 295 17.03 8.63 -0.76
C SER A 295 16.09 7.44 -0.57
N GLU A 296 15.51 6.94 -1.66
CA GLU A 296 14.76 5.69 -1.71
C GLU A 296 15.63 4.47 -1.36
N LEU A 297 16.90 4.48 -1.77
CA LEU A 297 17.85 3.39 -1.50
C LEU A 297 18.09 3.23 0.01
N ALA A 298 18.15 4.33 0.75
CA ALA A 298 18.35 4.32 2.22
C ALA A 298 17.23 3.60 2.99
N VAL A 299 16.07 3.41 2.36
CA VAL A 299 14.86 2.81 2.97
C VAL A 299 14.30 1.67 2.12
N THR A 300 15.11 1.10 1.22
CA THR A 300 14.75 -0.09 0.45
C THR A 300 15.49 -1.30 1.02
N VAL A 301 14.77 -2.39 1.29
CA VAL A 301 15.40 -3.65 1.71
C VAL A 301 16.16 -4.27 0.54
N THR A 302 17.48 -4.43 0.63
CA THR A 302 18.33 -5.04 -0.40
C THR A 302 18.78 -6.45 0.00
N GLY A 303 17.92 -7.45 -0.19
CA GLY A 303 18.32 -8.86 -0.05
C GLY A 303 18.43 -9.39 1.39
N PRO A 304 18.97 -10.61 1.58
CA PRO A 304 18.85 -11.37 2.84
C PRO A 304 19.53 -10.73 4.06
N GLU A 305 20.36 -9.71 3.85
CA GLU A 305 20.81 -8.80 4.89
C GLU A 305 19.92 -7.55 4.84
N ALA A 306 18.86 -7.57 5.65
CA ALA A 306 18.03 -6.40 5.85
C ALA A 306 18.92 -5.20 6.23
N PRO A 307 18.69 -3.99 5.68
CA PRO A 307 19.34 -2.82 6.25
C PRO A 307 18.89 -2.72 7.70
N VAL A 308 19.89 -2.60 8.58
CA VAL A 308 19.73 -2.26 9.98
C VAL A 308 18.82 -1.03 10.03
N MET A 309 17.61 -1.21 10.55
CA MET A 309 16.72 -0.10 10.86
C MET A 309 17.52 0.97 11.59
N ALA A 310 17.56 2.17 11.01
CA ALA A 310 17.27 3.47 11.61
C ALA A 310 17.46 3.69 13.12
N THR A 311 18.40 3.02 13.79
CA THR A 311 18.91 3.44 15.09
C THR A 311 20.16 4.28 14.86
N THR A 312 20.01 5.46 14.26
CA THR A 312 20.88 6.64 14.46
C THR A 312 20.45 7.77 13.51
N VAL A 313 19.33 8.44 13.81
CA VAL A 313 19.11 9.82 13.31
C VAL A 313 19.89 10.85 14.16
N LYS A 314 20.90 10.40 14.92
CA LYS A 314 21.80 11.26 15.71
C LYS A 314 23.24 11.31 15.21
N ALA A 315 23.62 10.56 14.17
CA ALA A 315 25.03 10.43 13.76
C ALA A 315 25.34 10.87 12.31
N TYR A 316 24.37 11.38 11.55
CA TYR A 316 24.60 11.79 10.16
C TYR A 316 24.99 13.27 9.97
N ASP A 317 25.18 14.03 11.05
CA ASP A 317 25.69 15.41 10.98
C ASP A 317 27.21 15.50 10.81
N THR A 318 27.94 14.39 10.64
CA THR A 318 29.42 14.41 10.65
C THR A 318 30.12 13.67 9.52
N ILE A 319 29.47 13.36 8.39
CA ILE A 319 30.18 12.73 7.26
C ILE A 319 30.34 13.74 6.11
N ASP A 320 31.58 14.17 5.89
CA ASP A 320 31.98 14.97 4.73
C ASP A 320 31.88 14.11 3.45
N PRO A 321 31.08 14.52 2.45
CA PRO A 321 30.96 13.80 1.18
C PRO A 321 32.29 13.57 0.46
N ALA A 322 33.30 14.41 0.69
CA ALA A 322 34.63 14.26 0.10
C ALA A 322 35.39 13.04 0.67
N GLU A 323 35.18 12.73 1.94
CA GLU A 323 35.84 11.61 2.61
C GLU A 323 35.25 10.25 2.14
N ALA A 324 33.92 10.22 1.93
CA ALA A 324 33.21 9.06 1.39
C ALA A 324 33.63 8.71 -0.06
N LEU A 325 34.04 9.69 -0.87
CA LEU A 325 34.55 9.46 -2.23
C LEU A 325 36.00 8.98 -2.24
N SER A 326 36.80 9.37 -1.25
CA SER A 326 38.22 9.00 -1.15
C SER A 326 38.47 7.54 -0.74
N SER A 327 37.45 6.87 -0.19
CA SER A 327 37.52 5.50 0.31
C SER A 327 37.11 4.44 -0.73
N ILE A 328 36.72 4.86 -1.94
CA ILE A 328 36.37 3.95 -3.04
C ILE A 328 37.66 3.57 -3.80
N PRO A 329 38.02 2.27 -3.88
CA PRO A 329 39.19 1.86 -4.66
C PRO A 329 39.01 2.26 -6.13
N ALA A 330 40.05 2.77 -6.77
CA ALA A 330 39.99 3.30 -8.14
C ALA A 330 39.42 2.31 -9.18
N SER A 331 39.52 1.00 -8.91
CA SER A 331 38.94 -0.07 -9.73
C SER A 331 37.41 -0.16 -9.68
N ALA A 332 36.76 0.51 -8.71
CA ALA A 332 35.32 0.53 -8.53
C ALA A 332 34.66 1.84 -9.02
N ILE A 333 35.46 2.78 -9.55
CA ILE A 333 34.95 4.02 -10.17
C ILE A 333 34.48 3.66 -11.59
N PRO A 334 33.18 3.76 -11.91
CA PRO A 334 32.68 3.46 -13.24
C PRO A 334 33.22 4.50 -14.24
N LEU A 335 34.00 4.06 -15.23
CA LEU A 335 34.44 4.94 -16.31
C LEU A 335 33.26 5.23 -17.26
N PRO A 336 33.05 6.49 -17.67
CA PRO A 336 31.99 6.85 -18.60
C PRO A 336 32.19 6.16 -19.95
N MET A 337 31.15 5.48 -20.43
CA MET A 337 31.17 4.84 -21.75
C MET A 337 31.04 5.88 -22.87
N PRO A 338 31.78 5.72 -23.99
CA PRO A 338 31.67 6.62 -25.12
C PRO A 338 30.27 6.58 -25.75
N ARG A 339 29.81 7.74 -26.21
CA ARG A 339 28.48 7.96 -26.80
C ARG A 339 28.29 7.09 -28.06
N PRO A 340 27.21 6.32 -28.18
CA PRO A 340 26.94 5.52 -29.39
C PRO A 340 26.73 6.43 -30.61
N THR A 341 27.41 6.12 -31.72
CA THR A 341 27.17 6.75 -33.03
C THR A 341 25.99 6.05 -33.70
N GLY A 342 24.95 6.82 -34.00
CA GLY A 342 23.66 6.30 -34.48
C GLY A 342 23.70 5.67 -35.87
N ARG A 343 22.81 4.68 -36.05
CA ARG A 343 22.07 4.41 -37.29
C ARG A 343 20.64 4.09 -36.92
#